data_AF-A0A318HIT6-F1
#
_entry.id   AF-A0A318HIT6-F1
#
_cell.length_a   1.000
_cell.length_b   1.000
_cell.length_c   1.000
_cell.angle_alpha   90.00
_cell.angle_beta   90.00
_cell.angle_gamma   90.00
#
_symmetry.space_group_name_H-M   'P 1'
#
loop_
_entity.id
_entity.type
_entity.pdbx_description
1 polymer ?
#
loop_
_entity_poly.entity_id
_entity_poly.type
_entity_poly.pdbx_seq_one_letter_code
_entity_poly.pdbx_strand_id
1 'polypeptide(L)'
;MALATLIAITLACIGWSLWIRRVTWSCRWEVAATLNIALQGLAVLLMSPWASETLGHWLHAMTGMWNLEDYIGHDAYIVAASAVVYNALGRLADDHAMQRTFKAYVERPATLCIPLLLATFSMGNGAKIYKPDFFEVPTDFWLALYWTMLCGMLIYLLGYGARALLILRQDPRSRKIANIYLAASASGVLACIVRIVTAWVPSLQTIEGGTLVWIFACGCGAGFALTSAQSWRIKTKWFSTANN
;
A
#
# COMPACT_ATOMS: atom_id res chain seq x y z
N MET A 1 -12.42 7.50 17.78
CA MET A 1 -12.05 8.93 17.57
C MET A 1 -10.62 9.08 17.04
N ALA A 2 -9.57 8.65 17.76
CA ALA A 2 -8.18 8.83 17.30
C ALA A 2 -7.86 8.16 15.95
N LEU A 3 -8.34 6.92 15.73
CA LEU A 3 -8.12 6.18 14.48
C LEU A 3 -8.76 6.86 13.26
N ALA A 4 -10.02 7.28 13.38
CA ALA A 4 -10.73 8.00 12.32
C ALA A 4 -10.00 9.29 11.92
N THR A 5 -9.49 10.05 12.90
CA THR A 5 -8.68 11.24 12.65
C THR A 5 -7.40 10.90 11.90
N LEU A 6 -6.70 9.83 12.29
CA LEU A 6 -5.49 9.37 11.60
C LEU A 6 -5.78 9.02 10.13
N ILE A 7 -6.82 8.23 9.87
CA ILE A 7 -7.24 7.85 8.52
C ILE A 7 -7.60 9.10 7.70
N ALA A 8 -8.38 10.01 8.27
CA ALA A 8 -8.77 11.25 7.61
C ALA A 8 -7.56 12.14 7.25
N ILE A 9 -6.59 12.27 8.16
CA ILE A 9 -5.34 13.00 7.89
C ILE A 9 -4.56 12.32 6.76
N THR A 10 -4.42 11.00 6.78
CA THR A 10 -3.73 10.24 5.72
C THR A 10 -4.40 10.44 4.37
N LEU A 11 -5.74 10.32 4.30
CA LEU A 11 -6.51 10.55 3.08
C LEU A 11 -6.39 12.00 2.60
N ALA A 12 -6.37 12.98 3.50
CA ALA A 12 -6.13 14.38 3.16
C ALA A 12 -4.72 14.59 2.57
N CYS A 13 -3.68 13.98 3.16
CA CYS A 13 -2.32 14.01 2.62
C CYS A 13 -2.23 13.36 1.22
N ILE A 14 -2.91 12.24 1.03
CA ILE A 14 -3.00 11.54 -0.26
C ILE A 14 -3.72 12.39 -1.29
N GLY A 15 -4.91 12.92 -0.96
CA GLY A 15 -5.68 13.78 -1.85
C GLY A 15 -4.93 15.05 -2.25
N TRP A 16 -4.26 15.69 -1.29
CA TRP A 16 -3.40 16.85 -1.54
C TRP A 16 -2.23 16.51 -2.47
N SER A 17 -1.59 15.34 -2.27
CA SER A 17 -0.50 14.87 -3.13
C SER A 17 -0.98 14.62 -4.56
N LEU A 18 -2.11 13.94 -4.73
CA LEU A 18 -2.72 13.69 -6.05
C LEU A 18 -3.12 14.99 -6.75
N TRP A 19 -3.65 15.96 -6.00
CA TRP A 19 -4.00 17.28 -6.54
C TRP A 19 -2.79 18.02 -7.11
N ILE A 20 -1.70 18.08 -6.35
CA ILE A 20 -0.43 18.68 -6.81
C ILE A 20 0.11 17.97 -8.04
N ARG A 21 -0.07 16.64 -8.11
CA ARG A 21 0.46 15.77 -9.15
C ARG A 21 -0.55 15.48 -10.25
N ARG A 22 -1.66 16.23 -10.37
CA ARG A 22 -2.72 15.95 -11.36
C ARG A 22 -2.26 15.92 -12.83
N VAL A 23 -1.16 16.59 -13.15
CA VAL A 23 -0.61 16.61 -14.53
C VAL A 23 0.26 15.38 -14.81
N THR A 24 0.73 14.68 -13.76
CA THR A 24 1.64 13.55 -13.93
C THR A 24 0.99 12.29 -14.46
N TRP A 25 -0.35 12.23 -14.53
CA TRP A 25 -1.10 11.16 -15.18
C TRP A 25 -0.76 11.02 -16.67
N SER A 26 -0.32 12.11 -17.32
CA SER A 26 0.13 12.09 -18.72
C SER A 26 1.63 11.90 -18.86
N CYS A 27 2.40 11.88 -17.77
CA CYS A 27 3.86 11.81 -17.79
C CYS A 27 4.34 10.38 -17.55
N ARG A 28 4.78 9.65 -18.59
CA ARG A 28 5.20 8.23 -18.53
C ARG A 28 6.05 7.87 -17.31
N TRP A 29 7.00 8.74 -16.95
CA TRP A 29 7.96 8.52 -15.86
C TRP A 29 7.43 8.81 -14.45
N GLU A 30 6.24 9.41 -14.33
CA GLU A 30 5.63 9.81 -13.06
C GLU A 30 4.30 9.11 -12.79
N VAL A 31 3.66 8.52 -13.81
CA VAL A 31 2.40 7.78 -13.68
C VAL A 31 2.51 6.70 -12.61
N ALA A 32 3.58 5.90 -12.58
CA ALA A 32 3.74 4.83 -11.61
C ALA A 32 3.76 5.36 -10.16
N ALA A 33 4.46 6.47 -9.91
CA ALA A 33 4.46 7.08 -8.59
C ALA A 33 3.10 7.70 -8.21
N THR A 34 2.29 8.15 -9.17
CA THR A 34 0.93 8.67 -8.90
C THR A 34 -0.06 7.53 -8.69
N LEU A 35 0.02 6.49 -9.50
CA LEU A 35 -0.77 5.28 -9.37
C LEU A 35 -0.55 4.63 -8.00
N ASN A 36 0.69 4.56 -7.53
CA ASN A 36 0.99 4.11 -6.16
C ASN A 36 0.16 4.89 -5.11
N ILE A 37 0.21 6.22 -5.13
CA ILE A 37 -0.48 7.05 -4.14
C ILE A 37 -2.00 6.89 -4.24
N ALA A 38 -2.53 6.85 -5.46
CA ALA A 38 -3.95 6.65 -5.71
C ALA A 38 -4.43 5.30 -5.15
N LEU A 39 -3.68 4.24 -5.41
CA LEU A 39 -4.02 2.89 -4.94
C LEU A 39 -3.83 2.72 -3.43
N GLN A 40 -2.81 3.35 -2.82
CA GLN A 40 -2.70 3.39 -1.34
C GLN A 40 -3.87 4.15 -0.72
N GLY A 41 -4.30 5.26 -1.34
CA GLY A 41 -5.49 6.01 -0.90
C GLY A 41 -6.75 5.18 -1.00
N LEU A 42 -6.92 4.47 -2.11
CA LEU A 42 -8.04 3.55 -2.30
C LEU A 42 -8.02 2.43 -1.27
N ALA A 43 -6.85 1.83 -1.00
CA ALA A 43 -6.71 0.80 0.03
C ALA A 43 -7.11 1.32 1.42
N VAL A 44 -6.55 2.47 1.84
CA VAL A 44 -6.88 3.08 3.14
C VAL A 44 -8.36 3.45 3.24
N LEU A 45 -8.97 3.93 2.15
CA LEU A 45 -10.40 4.25 2.12
C LEU A 45 -11.25 2.99 2.26
N LEU A 46 -10.98 1.96 1.46
CA LEU A 46 -11.75 0.71 1.44
C LEU A 46 -11.63 -0.06 2.74
N MET A 47 -10.47 -0.03 3.39
CA MET A 47 -10.24 -0.67 4.68
C MET A 47 -10.75 0.15 5.86
N SER A 48 -11.24 1.37 5.63
CA SER A 48 -11.71 2.22 6.73
C SER A 48 -13.04 1.72 7.29
N PRO A 49 -13.30 1.86 8.61
CA PRO A 49 -14.56 1.40 9.18
C PRO A 49 -15.81 2.01 8.55
N TRP A 50 -15.69 3.24 8.05
CA TRP A 50 -16.77 3.91 7.32
C TRP A 50 -17.12 3.20 6.00
N ALA A 51 -16.12 2.67 5.29
CA ALA A 51 -16.35 1.89 4.08
C ALA A 51 -16.99 0.54 4.40
N SER A 52 -16.57 -0.14 5.48
CA SER A 52 -17.19 -1.39 5.91
C SER A 52 -18.66 -1.21 6.32
N GLU A 53 -19.00 -0.12 7.02
CA GLU A 53 -20.38 0.20 7.41
C GLU A 53 -21.29 0.60 6.23
N THR A 54 -20.72 0.99 5.08
CA THR A 54 -21.49 1.47 3.93
C THR A 54 -21.35 0.54 2.72
N LEU A 55 -20.17 0.53 2.11
CA LEU A 55 -19.85 -0.27 0.94
C LEU A 55 -19.82 -1.76 1.28
N GLY A 56 -19.32 -2.15 2.46
CA GLY A 56 -19.22 -3.55 2.87
C GLY A 56 -20.58 -4.23 2.97
N HIS A 57 -21.57 -3.57 3.56
CA HIS A 57 -22.96 -4.07 3.58
C HIS A 57 -23.55 -4.23 2.18
N TRP A 58 -23.29 -3.29 1.26
CA TRP A 58 -23.75 -3.38 -0.11
C TRP A 58 -23.09 -4.52 -0.88
N LEU A 59 -21.76 -4.68 -0.75
CA LEU A 59 -21.02 -5.79 -1.36
C LEU A 59 -21.47 -7.15 -0.81
N HIS A 60 -21.72 -7.24 0.50
CA HIS A 60 -22.24 -8.45 1.12
C HIS A 60 -23.62 -8.81 0.57
N ALA A 61 -24.52 -7.83 0.40
CA ALA A 61 -25.85 -8.08 -0.16
C ALA A 61 -25.80 -8.66 -1.59
N MET A 62 -24.78 -8.31 -2.39
CA MET A 62 -24.61 -8.84 -3.75
C MET A 62 -23.86 -10.17 -3.81
N THR A 63 -22.87 -10.38 -2.95
CA THR A 63 -21.90 -11.50 -3.07
C THR A 63 -22.04 -12.57 -2.00
N GLY A 64 -22.70 -12.25 -0.88
CA GLY A 64 -22.78 -13.11 0.30
C GLY A 64 -21.51 -13.15 1.14
N MET A 65 -20.46 -12.40 0.78
CA MET A 65 -19.18 -12.36 1.52
C MET A 65 -19.05 -11.04 2.30
N TRP A 66 -18.70 -11.12 3.58
CA TRP A 66 -18.36 -9.95 4.38
C TRP A 66 -16.93 -9.48 4.09
N ASN A 67 -16.63 -8.19 4.33
CA ASN A 67 -15.30 -7.58 4.23
C ASN A 67 -14.66 -7.69 2.82
N LEU A 68 -15.47 -7.71 1.77
CA LEU A 68 -14.98 -7.81 0.39
C LEU A 68 -14.30 -6.49 -0.06
N GLU A 69 -14.77 -5.36 0.47
CA GLU A 69 -14.13 -4.05 0.37
C GLU A 69 -12.69 -4.09 0.89
N ASP A 70 -12.46 -4.72 2.04
CA ASP A 70 -11.13 -4.88 2.61
C ASP A 70 -10.26 -5.72 1.69
N TYR A 71 -10.76 -6.86 1.21
CA TYR A 71 -10.03 -7.69 0.24
C TYR A 71 -9.60 -6.88 -1.01
N ILE A 72 -10.52 -6.11 -1.59
CA ILE A 72 -10.21 -5.22 -2.74
C ILE A 72 -9.17 -4.16 -2.33
N GLY A 73 -9.25 -3.63 -1.12
CA GLY A 73 -8.28 -2.70 -0.56
C GLY A 73 -6.88 -3.32 -0.46
N HIS A 74 -6.77 -4.56 0.02
CA HIS A 74 -5.51 -5.28 0.09
C HIS A 74 -4.90 -5.57 -1.29
N ASP A 75 -5.73 -5.93 -2.27
CA ASP A 75 -5.29 -6.09 -3.66
C ASP A 75 -4.78 -4.77 -4.24
N ALA A 76 -5.51 -3.67 -4.03
CA ALA A 76 -5.08 -2.34 -4.41
C ALA A 76 -3.72 -1.99 -3.78
N TYR A 77 -3.48 -2.40 -2.54
CA TYR A 77 -2.21 -2.17 -1.85
C TYR A 77 -1.05 -2.99 -2.44
N ILE A 78 -1.28 -4.24 -2.87
CA ILE A 78 -0.27 -5.03 -3.60
C ILE A 78 0.10 -4.34 -4.92
N VAL A 79 -0.90 -3.87 -5.66
CA VAL A 79 -0.67 -3.16 -6.94
C VAL A 79 0.05 -1.82 -6.68
N ALA A 80 -0.28 -1.13 -5.57
CA ALA A 80 0.42 0.08 -5.16
C ALA A 80 1.91 -0.18 -4.89
N ALA A 81 2.22 -1.20 -4.08
CA ALA A 81 3.60 -1.60 -3.79
C ALA A 81 4.35 -2.01 -5.07
N SER A 82 3.67 -2.69 -6.00
CA SER A 82 4.22 -3.01 -7.33
C SER A 82 4.55 -1.75 -8.13
N ALA A 83 3.69 -0.73 -8.08
CA ALA A 83 3.95 0.56 -8.73
C ALA A 83 5.15 1.31 -8.11
N VAL A 84 5.40 1.17 -6.80
CA VAL A 84 6.65 1.67 -6.16
C VAL A 84 7.87 1.01 -6.77
N VAL A 85 7.85 -0.32 -6.89
CA VAL A 85 8.97 -1.08 -7.49
C VAL A 85 9.18 -0.66 -8.94
N TYR A 86 8.11 -0.55 -9.73
CA TYR A 86 8.18 -0.10 -11.12
C TYR A 86 8.84 1.29 -11.23
N ASN A 87 8.38 2.24 -10.40
CA ASN A 87 8.95 3.59 -10.37
C ASN A 87 10.43 3.62 -9.93
N ALA A 88 10.84 2.72 -9.04
CA ALA A 88 12.24 2.61 -8.61
C ALA A 88 13.12 1.98 -9.70
N LEU A 89 12.67 0.90 -10.33
CA LEU A 89 13.39 0.22 -11.41
C LEU A 89 13.52 1.09 -12.66
N GLY A 90 12.48 1.86 -13.01
CA GLY A 90 12.50 2.77 -14.16
C GLY A 90 13.51 3.92 -14.03
N ARG A 91 14.14 4.09 -12.86
CA ARG A 91 15.24 5.05 -12.67
C ARG A 91 16.63 4.40 -12.77
N LEU A 92 16.71 3.08 -12.87
CA LEU A 92 17.96 2.31 -12.78
C LEU A 92 18.29 1.52 -14.05
N ALA A 93 17.28 1.05 -14.80
CA ALA A 93 17.47 0.11 -15.90
C ALA A 93 16.84 0.61 -17.21
N ASP A 94 17.41 0.17 -18.34
CA ASP A 94 16.81 0.36 -19.66
C ASP A 94 15.41 -0.26 -19.74
N ASP A 95 14.52 0.37 -20.52
CA ASP A 95 13.08 0.05 -20.58
C ASP A 95 12.82 -1.46 -20.79
N HIS A 96 13.58 -2.14 -21.67
CA HIS A 96 13.39 -3.57 -21.92
C HIS A 96 13.83 -4.49 -20.77
N ALA A 97 14.97 -4.19 -20.14
CA ALA A 97 15.48 -4.96 -19.01
C ALA A 97 14.62 -4.77 -17.76
N MET A 98 14.15 -3.53 -17.54
CA MET A 98 13.17 -3.18 -16.52
C MET A 98 11.89 -4.01 -16.67
N GLN A 99 11.27 -4.01 -17.86
CA GLN A 99 10.01 -4.73 -18.11
C GLN A 99 10.13 -6.24 -17.86
N ARG A 100 11.23 -6.87 -18.31
CA ARG A 100 11.46 -8.30 -18.07
C ARG A 100 11.60 -8.61 -16.58
N THR A 101 12.38 -7.81 -15.86
CA THR A 101 12.60 -7.98 -14.42
C THR A 101 11.31 -7.76 -13.63
N PHE A 102 10.56 -6.70 -13.97
CA PHE A 102 9.27 -6.42 -13.35
C PHE A 102 8.27 -7.56 -13.56
N LYS A 103 8.15 -8.08 -14.79
CA LYS A 103 7.28 -9.22 -15.08
C LYS A 103 7.65 -10.46 -14.28
N ALA A 104 8.93 -10.78 -14.19
CA ALA A 104 9.41 -11.99 -13.53
C ALA A 104 9.28 -11.93 -12.01
N TYR A 105 9.65 -10.80 -11.39
CA TYR A 105 9.80 -10.69 -9.94
C TYR A 105 8.68 -9.91 -9.25
N VAL A 106 7.85 -9.17 -9.98
CA VAL A 106 6.78 -8.36 -9.37
C VAL A 106 5.41 -8.81 -9.85
N GLU A 107 5.19 -8.75 -11.17
CA GLU A 107 3.87 -9.04 -11.77
C GLU A 107 3.47 -10.49 -11.52
N ARG A 108 4.28 -11.48 -11.93
CA ARG A 108 3.93 -12.90 -11.79
C ARG A 108 3.67 -13.32 -10.33
N PRO A 109 4.53 -12.98 -9.35
CA PRO A 109 4.23 -13.32 -7.96
C PRO A 109 2.96 -12.62 -7.44
N ALA A 110 2.74 -11.36 -7.78
CA ALA A 110 1.51 -10.64 -7.39
C ALA A 110 0.26 -11.27 -8.02
N THR A 111 0.31 -11.59 -9.32
CA THR A 111 -0.79 -12.24 -10.05
C THR A 111 -1.14 -13.62 -9.50
N LEU A 112 -0.16 -14.37 -8.99
CA LEU A 112 -0.42 -15.64 -8.30
C LEU A 112 -0.92 -15.43 -6.87
N CYS A 113 -0.44 -14.40 -6.18
CA CYS A 113 -0.82 -14.10 -4.81
C CYS A 113 -2.31 -13.73 -4.70
N ILE A 114 -2.81 -12.84 -5.57
CA ILE A 114 -4.19 -12.34 -5.56
C ILE A 114 -5.26 -13.47 -5.53
N PRO A 115 -5.27 -14.47 -6.44
CA PRO A 115 -6.26 -15.54 -6.41
C PRO A 115 -6.09 -16.48 -5.19
N LEU A 116 -4.87 -16.68 -4.70
CA LEU A 116 -4.63 -17.45 -3.48
C LEU A 116 -5.13 -16.70 -2.22
N LEU A 117 -4.98 -15.37 -2.20
CA LEU A 117 -5.59 -14.51 -1.19
C LEU A 117 -7.11 -14.61 -1.22
N LEU A 118 -7.73 -14.56 -2.40
CA LEU A 118 -9.18 -14.76 -2.53
C LEU A 118 -9.62 -16.11 -1.97
N ALA A 119 -8.89 -17.18 -2.30
CA ALA A 119 -9.22 -18.53 -1.83
C ALA A 119 -9.13 -18.62 -0.30
N THR A 120 -8.02 -18.17 0.29
CA THR A 120 -7.83 -18.19 1.76
C THR A 120 -8.80 -17.28 2.50
N PHE A 121 -9.11 -16.11 1.95
CA PHE A 121 -10.13 -15.20 2.46
C PHE A 121 -11.53 -15.83 2.47
N SER A 122 -11.92 -16.44 1.34
CA SER A 122 -13.24 -17.05 1.16
C SER A 122 -13.46 -18.27 2.07
N MET A 123 -12.39 -19.04 2.32
CA MET A 123 -12.44 -20.21 3.21
C MET A 123 -12.42 -19.82 4.70
N GLY A 124 -11.81 -18.69 5.04
CA GLY A 124 -11.59 -18.26 6.43
C GLY A 124 -12.70 -17.41 7.03
N ASN A 125 -12.42 -16.87 8.22
CA ASN A 125 -13.33 -15.94 8.90
C ASN A 125 -13.47 -14.59 8.19
N GLY A 126 -12.56 -14.27 7.27
CA GLY A 126 -12.57 -13.02 6.51
C GLY A 126 -13.88 -12.82 5.72
N ALA A 127 -14.41 -13.87 5.08
CA ALA A 127 -15.67 -13.79 4.36
C ALA A 127 -16.92 -14.03 5.23
N LYS A 128 -16.77 -14.56 6.45
CA LYS A 128 -17.87 -15.09 7.27
C LYS A 128 -18.29 -14.17 8.41
N ILE A 129 -17.35 -13.41 8.99
CA ILE A 129 -17.58 -12.62 10.20
C ILE A 129 -17.41 -11.14 9.87
N TYR A 130 -18.47 -10.36 10.11
CA TYR A 130 -18.40 -8.91 10.01
C TYR A 130 -17.75 -8.28 11.25
N LYS A 131 -16.85 -7.34 11.02
CA LYS A 131 -16.36 -6.37 12.00
C LYS A 131 -16.20 -5.02 11.32
N PRO A 132 -16.47 -3.90 12.02
CA PRO A 132 -16.22 -2.57 11.47
C PRO A 132 -14.73 -2.33 11.14
N ASP A 133 -13.81 -2.96 11.87
CA ASP A 133 -12.39 -2.99 11.50
C ASP A 133 -12.00 -4.44 11.19
N PHE A 134 -11.54 -4.68 9.96
CA PHE A 134 -11.14 -6.01 9.51
C PHE A 134 -9.98 -6.59 10.32
N PHE A 135 -9.13 -5.75 10.91
CA PHE A 135 -8.05 -6.21 11.78
C PHE A 135 -8.57 -6.82 13.10
N GLU A 136 -9.81 -6.54 13.49
CA GLU A 136 -10.46 -7.11 14.67
C GLU A 136 -11.18 -8.44 14.36
N VAL A 137 -11.25 -8.87 13.10
CA VAL A 137 -11.87 -10.15 12.74
C VAL A 137 -11.08 -11.29 13.37
N PRO A 138 -11.71 -12.18 14.17
CA PRO A 138 -11.01 -13.29 14.81
C PRO A 138 -10.29 -14.16 13.78
N THR A 139 -8.98 -14.31 13.95
CA THR A 139 -8.15 -15.02 12.98
C THR A 139 -8.26 -16.53 13.16
N ASP A 140 -8.87 -17.22 12.19
CA ASP A 140 -8.78 -18.67 12.04
C ASP A 140 -7.55 -19.05 11.20
N PHE A 141 -7.26 -20.35 11.05
CA PHE A 141 -6.09 -20.80 10.30
C PHE A 141 -6.03 -20.23 8.86
N TRP A 142 -7.16 -20.19 8.15
CA TRP A 142 -7.23 -19.66 6.79
C TRP A 142 -7.00 -18.16 6.74
N LEU A 143 -7.58 -17.39 7.68
CA LEU A 143 -7.32 -15.96 7.76
C LEU A 143 -5.87 -15.67 8.21
N ALA A 144 -5.26 -16.51 9.06
CA ALA A 144 -3.84 -16.39 9.41
C ALA A 144 -2.93 -16.63 8.20
N LEU A 145 -3.28 -17.62 7.37
CA LEU A 145 -2.58 -17.87 6.11
C LEU A 145 -2.75 -16.71 5.14
N TYR A 146 -3.97 -16.17 4.99
CA TYR A 146 -4.25 -14.96 4.22
C TYR A 146 -3.34 -13.80 4.63
N TRP A 147 -3.28 -13.48 5.92
CA TRP A 147 -2.43 -12.40 6.42
C TRP A 147 -0.95 -12.66 6.19
N THR A 148 -0.51 -13.90 6.36
CA THR A 148 0.90 -14.29 6.11
C THR A 148 1.27 -14.11 4.64
N MET A 149 0.39 -14.51 3.71
CA MET A 149 0.60 -14.36 2.28
C MET A 149 0.60 -12.89 1.85
N LEU A 150 -0.40 -12.13 2.29
CA LEU A 150 -0.55 -10.71 1.97
C LEU A 150 0.64 -9.90 2.51
N CYS A 151 0.89 -10.00 3.81
CA CYS A 151 1.98 -9.27 4.46
C CYS A 151 3.34 -9.75 3.95
N GLY A 152 3.52 -11.05 3.69
CA GLY A 152 4.74 -11.59 3.08
C GLY A 152 4.99 -11.00 1.70
N MET A 153 3.96 -10.90 0.86
CA MET A 153 4.05 -10.30 -0.47
C MET A 153 4.39 -8.80 -0.39
N LEU A 154 3.75 -8.06 0.52
CA LEU A 154 4.04 -6.63 0.72
C LEU A 154 5.46 -6.40 1.24
N ILE A 155 5.92 -7.18 2.22
CA ILE A 155 7.31 -7.13 2.71
C ILE A 155 8.29 -7.41 1.56
N TYR A 156 8.00 -8.42 0.74
CA TYR A 156 8.81 -8.74 -0.43
C TYR A 156 8.90 -7.57 -1.42
N LEU A 157 7.77 -6.97 -1.81
CA LEU A 157 7.74 -5.85 -2.76
C LEU A 157 8.41 -4.59 -2.19
N LEU A 158 8.10 -4.24 -0.94
CA LEU A 158 8.69 -3.09 -0.27
C LEU A 158 10.20 -3.27 -0.08
N GLY A 159 10.65 -4.48 0.27
CA GLY A 159 12.06 -4.84 0.38
C GLY A 159 12.78 -4.77 -0.97
N TYR A 160 12.14 -5.27 -2.03
CA TYR A 160 12.68 -5.20 -3.39
C TYR A 160 12.81 -3.74 -3.86
N GLY A 161 11.76 -2.93 -3.67
CA GLY A 161 11.77 -1.49 -3.97
C GLY A 161 12.79 -0.73 -3.12
N ALA A 162 12.92 -1.07 -1.84
CA ALA A 162 13.92 -0.49 -0.94
C ALA A 162 15.35 -0.78 -1.43
N ARG A 163 15.63 -1.99 -1.92
CA ARG A 163 16.93 -2.34 -2.49
C ARG A 163 17.28 -1.47 -3.70
N ALA A 164 16.32 -1.22 -4.60
CA ALA A 164 16.51 -0.29 -5.71
C ALA A 164 16.74 1.16 -5.23
N LEU A 165 15.98 1.60 -4.22
CA LEU A 165 16.15 2.94 -3.64
C LEU A 165 17.49 3.12 -2.93
N LEU A 166 18.07 2.07 -2.33
CA LEU A 166 19.40 2.11 -1.73
C LEU A 166 20.50 2.35 -2.78
N ILE A 167 20.33 1.85 -4.00
CA ILE A 167 21.23 2.15 -5.12
C ILE A 167 21.09 3.63 -5.50
N LEU A 168 19.85 4.12 -5.67
CA LEU A 168 19.57 5.54 -5.96
C LEU A 168 20.07 6.51 -4.87
N ARG A 169 20.17 6.05 -3.62
CA ARG A 169 20.65 6.83 -2.47
C ARG A 169 22.13 7.24 -2.61
N GLN A 170 22.90 6.55 -3.46
CA GLN A 170 24.30 6.89 -3.71
C GLN A 170 24.44 8.26 -4.37
N ASP A 171 23.47 8.66 -5.20
CA ASP A 171 23.41 9.99 -5.80
C ASP A 171 23.00 11.06 -4.76
N PRO A 172 23.85 12.09 -4.51
CA PRO A 172 23.55 13.18 -3.59
C PRO A 172 22.25 13.92 -3.90
N ARG A 173 21.85 14.03 -5.18
CA ARG A 173 20.62 14.72 -5.60
C ARG A 173 19.35 13.97 -5.19
N SER A 174 19.42 12.64 -5.20
CA SER A 174 18.28 11.75 -4.94
C SER A 174 18.21 11.26 -3.50
N ARG A 175 19.28 11.43 -2.70
CA ARG A 175 19.43 10.89 -1.34
C ARG A 175 18.31 11.27 -0.37
N LYS A 176 17.87 12.53 -0.34
CA LYS A 176 16.81 12.97 0.59
C LYS A 176 15.48 12.26 0.32
N ILE A 177 15.08 12.22 -0.96
CA ILE A 177 13.86 11.54 -1.40
C ILE A 177 13.96 10.04 -1.12
N ALA A 178 15.09 9.41 -1.46
CA ALA A 178 15.31 7.99 -1.21
C ALA A 178 15.21 7.64 0.29
N ASN A 179 15.77 8.46 1.20
CA ASN A 179 15.67 8.22 2.64
C ASN A 179 14.22 8.22 3.15
N ILE A 180 13.39 9.17 2.70
CA ILE A 180 11.99 9.23 3.17
C ILE A 180 11.19 8.07 2.60
N TYR A 181 11.42 7.70 1.32
CA TYR A 181 10.83 6.50 0.73
C TYR A 181 11.22 5.23 1.49
N LEU A 182 12.49 5.09 1.90
CA LEU A 182 12.97 3.95 2.69
C LEU A 182 12.33 3.93 4.09
N ALA A 183 12.18 5.08 4.74
CA ALA A 183 11.48 5.18 6.02
C ALA A 183 10.00 4.80 5.90
N ALA A 184 9.32 5.24 4.83
CA ALA A 184 7.95 4.86 4.54
C ALA A 184 7.82 3.34 4.29
N SER A 185 8.72 2.75 3.49
CA SER A 185 8.77 1.29 3.30
C SER A 185 9.01 0.54 4.62
N ALA A 186 9.90 1.04 5.49
CA ALA A 186 10.14 0.43 6.80
C ALA A 186 8.89 0.47 7.68
N SER A 187 8.14 1.57 7.66
CA SER A 187 6.83 1.67 8.32
C SER A 187 5.86 0.62 7.78
N GLY A 188 5.74 0.47 6.46
CA GLY A 188 4.88 -0.56 5.85
C GLY A 188 5.28 -1.99 6.25
N VAL A 189 6.58 -2.28 6.30
CA VAL A 189 7.11 -3.58 6.76
C VAL A 189 6.78 -3.83 8.23
N LEU A 190 6.90 -2.82 9.10
CA LEU A 190 6.52 -2.94 10.51
C LEU A 190 5.02 -3.23 10.67
N ALA A 191 4.15 -2.56 9.90
CA ALA A 191 2.71 -2.84 9.89
C ALA A 191 2.44 -4.32 9.52
N CYS A 192 3.14 -4.82 8.50
CA CYS A 192 3.04 -6.21 8.06
C CYS A 192 3.52 -7.20 9.13
N ILE A 193 4.64 -6.91 9.81
CA ILE A 193 5.17 -7.75 10.89
C ILE A 193 4.19 -7.80 12.06
N VAL A 194 3.70 -6.65 12.52
CA VAL A 194 2.70 -6.57 13.59
C VAL A 194 1.48 -7.42 13.22
N ARG A 195 0.99 -7.30 11.97
CA ARG A 195 -0.18 -8.06 11.54
C ARG A 195 0.05 -9.56 11.46
N ILE A 196 1.20 -10.02 10.97
CA ILE A 196 1.54 -11.45 10.98
C ILE A 196 1.56 -11.98 12.42
N VAL A 197 2.22 -11.25 13.33
CA VAL A 197 2.33 -11.66 14.73
C VAL A 197 0.95 -11.72 15.39
N THR A 198 0.10 -10.71 15.20
CA THR A 198 -1.26 -10.72 15.79
C THR A 198 -2.16 -11.77 15.14
N ALA A 199 -1.97 -12.10 13.86
CA ALA A 199 -2.73 -13.16 13.17
C ALA A 199 -2.45 -14.57 13.75
N TRP A 200 -1.21 -14.86 14.15
CA TRP A 200 -0.83 -16.16 14.72
C TRP A 200 -0.92 -16.22 16.25
N VAL A 201 -1.03 -15.07 16.92
CA VAL A 201 -1.13 -14.97 18.37
C VAL A 201 -2.40 -14.20 18.74
N PRO A 202 -3.56 -14.87 18.81
CA PRO A 202 -4.86 -14.21 19.02
C PRO A 202 -4.94 -13.35 20.29
N SER A 203 -4.19 -13.71 21.34
CA SER A 203 -4.12 -12.90 22.57
C SER A 203 -3.51 -11.52 22.35
N LEU A 204 -2.55 -11.39 21.43
CA LEU A 204 -2.00 -10.09 21.05
C LEU A 204 -2.98 -9.30 20.19
N GLN A 205 -3.76 -9.97 19.33
CA GLN A 205 -4.79 -9.33 18.52
C GLN A 205 -5.84 -8.62 19.40
N THR A 206 -6.28 -9.25 20.49
CA THR A 206 -7.25 -8.65 21.42
C THR A 206 -6.73 -7.43 22.17
N ILE A 207 -5.41 -7.31 22.34
CA ILE A 207 -4.78 -6.19 23.04
C ILE A 207 -4.47 -5.05 22.08
N GLU A 208 -4.01 -5.37 20.86
CA GLU A 208 -3.56 -4.40 19.87
C GLU A 208 -4.73 -3.78 19.08
N GLY A 209 -5.78 -4.55 18.80
CA GLY A 209 -7.02 -4.05 18.19
C GLY A 209 -6.82 -3.30 16.86
N GLY A 210 -5.81 -3.66 16.07
CA GLY A 210 -5.50 -3.04 14.77
C GLY A 210 -4.82 -1.66 14.83
N THR A 211 -4.66 -1.06 16.02
CA THR A 211 -4.19 0.32 16.16
C THR A 211 -2.76 0.53 15.68
N LEU A 212 -1.84 -0.36 16.02
CA LEU A 212 -0.44 -0.29 15.59
C LEU A 212 -0.33 -0.55 14.09
N VAL A 213 -1.10 -1.51 13.56
CA VAL A 213 -1.15 -1.77 12.12
C VAL A 213 -1.57 -0.51 11.38
N TRP A 214 -2.62 0.18 11.84
CA TRP A 214 -3.07 1.44 11.27
C TRP A 214 -2.05 2.56 11.37
N ILE A 215 -1.40 2.75 12.52
CA ILE A 215 -0.35 3.77 12.69
C ILE A 215 0.75 3.59 11.66
N PHE A 216 1.26 2.38 11.52
CA PHE A 216 2.35 2.08 10.60
C PHE A 216 1.90 2.12 9.12
N ALA A 217 0.69 1.65 8.82
CA ALA A 217 0.13 1.71 7.47
C ALA A 217 -0.16 3.16 7.02
N CYS A 218 -0.78 3.97 7.88
CA CYS A 218 -1.00 5.39 7.63
C CYS A 218 0.31 6.16 7.51
N GLY A 219 1.30 5.87 8.36
CA GLY A 219 2.65 6.45 8.26
C GLY A 219 3.34 6.13 6.93
N CYS A 220 3.20 4.88 6.46
CA CYS A 220 3.64 4.45 5.13
C CYS A 220 2.93 5.28 4.03
N GLY A 221 1.60 5.33 4.06
CA GLY A 221 0.76 6.07 3.11
C GLY A 221 1.08 7.55 3.01
N ALA A 222 1.07 8.24 4.15
CA ALA A 222 1.43 9.65 4.25
C ALA A 222 2.87 9.90 3.81
N GLY A 223 3.82 9.03 4.17
CA GLY A 223 5.22 9.13 3.77
C GLY A 223 5.40 9.10 2.26
N PHE A 224 4.81 8.11 1.58
CA PHE A 224 4.83 8.03 0.12
C PHE A 224 4.13 9.23 -0.54
N ALA A 225 2.98 9.64 -0.01
CA ALA A 225 2.20 10.75 -0.54
C ALA A 225 2.99 12.07 -0.48
N LEU A 226 3.48 12.45 0.70
CA LEU A 226 4.19 13.69 0.94
C LEU A 226 5.50 13.76 0.15
N THR A 227 6.26 12.67 0.12
CA THR A 227 7.55 12.65 -0.59
C THR A 227 7.37 12.79 -2.09
N SER A 228 6.33 12.17 -2.65
CA SER A 228 6.03 12.29 -4.07
C SER A 228 5.56 13.68 -4.45
N ALA A 229 4.76 14.33 -3.60
CA ALA A 229 4.35 15.73 -3.78
C ALA A 229 5.56 16.67 -3.76
N GLN A 230 6.47 16.49 -2.81
CA GLN A 230 7.71 17.26 -2.72
C GLN A 230 8.62 17.04 -3.94
N SER A 231 8.79 15.79 -4.36
CA SER A 231 9.59 15.45 -5.54
C SER A 231 9.06 16.14 -6.80
N TRP A 232 7.73 16.14 -7.00
CA TRP A 232 7.10 16.81 -8.13
C TRP A 232 7.28 18.33 -8.06
N ARG A 233 7.06 18.96 -6.90
CA ARG A 233 7.24 20.41 -6.71
C ARG A 233 8.66 20.89 -7.03
N ILE A 234 9.67 20.08 -6.72
CA ILE A 234 11.07 20.40 -7.05
C ILE A 234 11.27 20.39 -8.57
N LYS A 235 10.72 19.37 -9.26
CA LYS A 235 10.81 19.26 -10.72
C LYS A 235 10.07 20.40 -11.44
N THR A 236 8.87 20.77 -10.99
CA THR A 236 8.10 21.85 -11.61
C THR A 236 8.77 23.21 -11.48
N LYS A 237 9.46 23.48 -10.35
CA LYS A 237 10.23 24.72 -10.19
C LYS A 237 11.33 24.85 -11.23
N TRP A 238 12.05 23.76 -11.50
CA TRP A 238 13.11 23.75 -12.50
C TRP A 238 12.58 24.07 -13.91
N PHE A 239 11.42 23.52 -14.29
CA PHE A 239 10.78 23.85 -15.57
C PHE A 239 10.33 25.32 -15.65
N SER A 240 9.82 25.91 -14.58
CA SER A 240 9.42 27.33 -14.57
C SER A 240 10.60 28.29 -14.66
N THR A 241 11.77 27.90 -14.13
CA THR A 241 12.97 28.74 -14.17
C THR A 241 13.71 28.66 -15.50
N ALA A 242 13.58 27.55 -16.25
CA ALA A 242 14.19 27.39 -17.58
C ALA A 242 13.45 28.15 -18.70
N ASN A 243 12.22 28.62 -18.44
CA ASN A 243 11.39 29.38 -19.38
C ASN A 243 11.47 30.90 -19.18
N ASN A 244 12.30 31.38 -18.25
CA ASN A 244 12.63 32.79 -18.03
C ASN A 244 14.10 33.04 -18.37
#